data_AF-A0A534PA95-F1
#
_entry.id   AF-A0A534PA95-F1
#
_cell.length_a   1.000
_cell.length_b   1.000
_cell.length_c   1.000
_cell.angle_alpha   90.00
_cell.angle_beta   90.00
_cell.angle_gamma   90.00
#
_symmetry.space_group_name_H-M   'P 1'
#
loop_
_entity.id
_entity.type
_entity.pdbx_description
1 polymer ?
#
loop_
_entity_poly.entity_id
_entity_poly.type
_entity_poly.pdbx_seq_one_letter_code
_entity_poly.pdbx_strand_id
1 'polypeptide(L)'
;GHALSLQYHQRKDETIHLLKGSLRFQFGRDGEQLSERVLEPGESFRIDPLLRHRMIAVTDCDILEASTPELDDVVRLEDRYGRTK
;
A
#
# COMPACT_ATOMS: atom_id res chain seq x y z
N GLY A 1 0.37 7.73 13.95
CA GLY A 1 0.01 6.96 12.75
C GLY A 1 1.28 6.41 12.15
N HIS A 2 1.37 5.09 12.01
CA HIS A 2 2.49 4.45 11.31
C HIS A 2 2.18 4.45 9.81
N ALA A 3 3.14 4.90 9.01
CA ALA A 3 3.05 4.90 7.55
C ALA A 3 4.10 3.95 6.99
N LEU A 4 3.72 3.11 6.03
CA LEU A 4 4.69 2.30 5.31
C LEU A 4 5.52 3.17 4.35
N SER A 5 6.69 2.67 3.92
CA SER A 5 7.44 3.27 2.81
C SER A 5 6.59 3.28 1.54
N LEU A 6 6.81 4.26 0.65
CA LEU A 6 6.21 4.19 -0.68
C LEU A 6 6.85 3.01 -1.42
N GLN A 7 6.05 2.13 -1.99
CA GLN A 7 6.52 0.91 -2.61
C GLN A 7 5.69 0.50 -3.82
N TYR A 8 6.19 -0.44 -4.61
CA TYR A 8 5.46 -1.13 -5.66
C TYR A 8 5.97 -2.57 -5.81
N HIS A 9 5.25 -3.37 -6.59
CA HIS A 9 5.61 -4.73 -6.96
C HIS A 9 5.90 -4.82 -8.45
N GLN A 10 6.90 -5.59 -8.88
CA GLN A 10 7.16 -5.76 -10.32
C GLN A 10 6.16 -6.71 -10.97
N ARG A 11 5.66 -7.69 -10.22
CA ARG A 11 4.86 -8.84 -10.66
C ARG A 11 3.72 -9.20 -9.72
N LYS A 12 3.89 -9.02 -8.40
CA LYS A 12 2.86 -9.37 -7.40
C LYS A 12 1.58 -8.58 -7.66
N ASP A 13 0.45 -9.29 -7.74
CA ASP A 13 -0.90 -8.70 -7.70
C ASP A 13 -1.46 -8.91 -6.31
N GLU A 14 -1.86 -7.83 -5.64
CA GLU A 14 -2.24 -7.84 -4.23
C GLU A 14 -3.59 -7.16 -4.03
N THR A 15 -4.37 -7.63 -3.07
CA THR A 15 -5.58 -6.97 -2.62
C THR A 15 -5.57 -6.86 -1.10
N ILE A 16 -5.82 -5.65 -0.62
CA ILE A 16 -6.00 -5.34 0.79
C ILE A 16 -7.48 -5.17 1.07
N HIS A 17 -7.97 -5.83 2.11
CA HIS A 17 -9.34 -5.69 2.61
C HIS A 17 -9.33 -5.22 4.06
N LEU A 18 -10.08 -4.17 4.37
CA LEU A 18 -10.10 -3.59 5.72
C LEU A 18 -11.18 -4.27 6.57
N LEU A 19 -10.79 -4.97 7.64
CA LEU A 19 -11.75 -5.58 8.57
C LEU A 19 -12.22 -4.60 9.65
N LYS A 20 -11.32 -3.71 10.08
CA LYS A 20 -11.57 -2.77 11.18
C LYS A 20 -10.66 -1.56 11.04
N GLY A 21 -11.13 -0.41 11.51
CA GLY A 21 -10.35 0.83 11.57
C GLY A 21 -10.61 1.73 10.36
N SER A 22 -9.71 2.67 10.11
CA SER A 22 -9.71 3.55 8.94
C SER A 22 -8.31 3.63 8.36
N LEU A 23 -8.20 3.28 7.07
CA LEU A 23 -6.92 3.15 6.38
C LEU A 23 -6.87 4.08 5.19
N ARG A 24 -5.87 4.97 5.15
CA ARG A 24 -5.65 5.82 4.00
C ARG A 24 -4.66 5.17 3.04
N PHE A 25 -5.06 5.02 1.80
CA PHE A 25 -4.22 4.63 0.68
C PHE A 25 -3.80 5.84 -0.12
N GLN A 26 -2.50 6.02 -0.30
CA GLN A 26 -1.93 6.89 -1.33
C GLN A 26 -1.47 6.01 -2.50
N PHE A 27 -1.77 6.37 -3.74
CA PHE A 27 -1.42 5.56 -4.91
C PHE A 27 -1.30 6.37 -6.20
N GLY A 28 -0.50 5.89 -7.15
CA GLY A 28 -0.38 6.48 -8.48
C GLY A 28 0.65 5.76 -9.36
N ARG A 29 0.52 5.86 -10.68
CA ARG A 29 1.50 5.26 -11.61
C ARG A 29 2.74 6.13 -11.73
N ASP A 30 3.82 5.58 -12.28
CA ASP A 30 5.06 6.33 -12.41
C ASP A 30 4.86 7.65 -13.19
N GLY A 31 5.52 8.71 -12.74
CA GLY A 31 5.32 10.07 -13.26
C GLY A 31 4.03 10.79 -12.85
N GLU A 32 3.06 10.11 -12.23
CA GLU A 32 1.82 10.74 -11.75
C GLU A 32 1.95 11.29 -10.32
N GLN A 33 1.08 12.24 -9.96
CA GLN A 33 0.89 12.62 -8.56
C GLN A 33 0.12 11.51 -7.83
N LEU A 34 0.48 11.26 -6.56
CA LEU A 34 -0.25 10.29 -5.76
C LEU A 34 -1.65 10.82 -5.42
N SER A 35 -2.67 10.05 -5.79
CA SER A 35 -4.04 10.22 -5.34
C SER A 35 -4.22 9.57 -3.95
N GLU A 36 -5.26 9.98 -3.23
CA GLU A 36 -5.57 9.42 -1.93
C GLU A 36 -7.00 8.88 -1.88
N ARG A 37 -7.19 7.76 -1.18
CA ARG A 37 -8.50 7.21 -0.83
C ARG A 37 -8.47 6.73 0.61
N VAL A 38 -9.54 6.98 1.36
CA VAL A 38 -9.77 6.34 2.65
C VAL A 38 -10.61 5.10 2.42
N LEU A 39 -10.20 3.96 3.00
CA LEU A 39 -11.01 2.77 3.10
C LEU A 39 -11.70 2.74 4.46
N GLU A 40 -12.97 2.36 4.40
CA GLU A 40 -13.80 2.01 5.54
C GLU A 40 -13.88 0.47 5.69
N PRO A 41 -14.25 -0.05 6.88
CA PRO A 41 -14.37 -1.49 7.09
C PRO A 41 -15.33 -2.14 6.08
N GLY A 42 -14.90 -3.26 5.49
CA GLY A 42 -15.60 -3.98 4.43
C GLY A 42 -15.21 -3.55 3.02
N GLU A 43 -14.42 -2.48 2.86
CA GLU A 43 -13.89 -2.09 1.56
C GLU A 43 -12.57 -2.79 1.23
N SER A 44 -12.29 -2.90 -0.08
CA SER A 44 -11.05 -3.46 -0.61
C SER A 44 -10.36 -2.50 -1.56
N PHE A 45 -9.04 -2.61 -1.63
CA PHE A 45 -8.20 -1.91 -2.59
C PHE A 45 -7.27 -2.91 -3.26
N ARG A 46 -7.30 -2.96 -4.60
CA ARG A 46 -6.38 -3.79 -5.39
C ARG A 46 -5.15 -2.98 -5.75
N ILE A 47 -3.99 -3.61 -5.61
CA ILE A 47 -2.68 -3.12 -5.96
C ILE A 47 -2.19 -3.99 -7.11
N ASP A 48 -2.46 -3.55 -8.34
CA ASP A 48 -1.90 -4.20 -9.52
C ASP A 48 -0.38 -3.96 -9.61
N PRO A 49 0.37 -4.80 -10.32
CA PRO A 49 1.80 -4.60 -10.54
C PRO A 49 2.13 -3.18 -11.02
N LEU A 50 3.28 -2.67 -10.57
CA LEU A 50 3.82 -1.33 -10.84
C LEU A 50 2.97 -0.17 -10.28
N LEU A 51 1.92 -0.45 -9.49
CA LEU A 51 1.21 0.60 -8.78
C LEU A 51 2.04 1.03 -7.57
N ARG A 52 2.52 2.28 -7.59
CA ARG A 52 3.17 2.87 -6.43
C ARG A 52 2.09 3.15 -5.42
N HIS A 53 2.23 2.63 -4.21
CA HIS A 53 1.24 2.77 -3.17
C HIS A 53 1.88 2.88 -1.78
N ARG A 54 1.12 3.46 -0.84
CA ARG A 54 1.46 3.59 0.57
C ARG A 54 0.18 3.48 1.41
N MET A 55 0.23 2.64 2.42
CA MET A 55 -0.81 2.54 3.46
C MET A 55 -0.43 3.39 4.67
N ILE A 56 -1.38 4.20 5.14
CA ILE A 56 -1.26 5.06 6.32
C ILE A 56 -2.44 4.77 7.24
N ALA A 57 -2.19 4.13 8.37
CA ALA A 57 -3.20 3.86 9.36
C ALA A 57 -3.67 5.18 10.01
N VAL A 58 -4.95 5.52 9.82
CA VAL A 58 -5.58 6.69 10.45
C VAL A 58 -5.96 6.35 11.90
N THR A 59 -6.45 5.12 12.11
CA THR A 59 -6.65 4.48 13.41
C THR A 59 -5.95 3.13 13.45
N ASP A 60 -6.04 2.40 14.56
CA ASP A 60 -5.66 0.98 14.58
C ASP A 60 -6.52 0.21 13.59
N CYS A 61 -5.88 -0.58 12.73
CA CYS A 61 -6.51 -1.29 11.63
C CYS A 61 -6.18 -2.78 11.67
N ASP A 62 -7.19 -3.61 11.37
CA ASP A 62 -7.02 -5.02 11.06
C ASP A 62 -7.28 -5.19 9.56
N ILE A 63 -6.34 -5.78 8.84
CA ILE A 63 -6.42 -6.00 7.39
C ILE A 63 -6.26 -7.47 7.03
N LEU A 64 -6.89 -7.87 5.93
CA LEU A 64 -6.55 -9.09 5.21
C LEU A 64 -5.80 -8.71 3.93
N GLU A 65 -4.71 -9.41 3.67
CA GLU A 65 -3.98 -9.36 2.40
C GLU A 65 -4.16 -10.69 1.67
N ALA A 66 -4.50 -10.62 0.39
CA ALA A 66 -4.45 -11.75 -0.52
C ALA A 66 -3.63 -11.36 -1.75
N SER A 67 -2.73 -12.22 -2.19
CA SER A 67 -1.84 -11.91 -3.30
C SER A 67 -1.37 -13.14 -4.07
N THR A 68 -0.80 -12.91 -5.25
CA THR A 68 0.01 -13.91 -5.96
C THR A 68 1.31 -14.22 -5.17
N PRO A 69 1.98 -15.36 -5.40
CA PRO A 69 2.95 -15.92 -4.46
C PRO A 69 4.34 -15.22 -4.45
N GLU A 70 4.50 -14.06 -5.09
CA GLU A 70 5.76 -13.31 -5.16
C GLU A 70 6.05 -12.51 -3.86
N LEU A 71 6.34 -13.23 -2.77
CA LEU A 71 6.48 -12.63 -1.42
C LEU A 71 7.61 -11.58 -1.30
N ASP A 72 8.71 -11.76 -2.03
CA ASP A 72 9.90 -10.87 -1.98
C ASP A 72 9.85 -9.73 -3.00
N ASP A 73 8.78 -9.62 -3.78
CA ASP A 73 8.65 -8.66 -4.88
C ASP A 73 8.18 -7.29 -4.38
N VAL A 74 9.00 -6.64 -3.55
CA VAL A 74 8.73 -5.32 -2.99
C VAL A 74 9.89 -4.39 -3.30
N VAL A 75 9.62 -3.36 -4.12
CA VAL A 75 10.57 -2.29 -4.40
C VAL A 75 10.17 -1.03 -3.65
N ARG A 76 11.06 -0.52 -2.80
CA ARG A 76 10.83 0.69 -1.99
C ARG A 76 11.39 1.92 -2.70
N LEU A 77 10.58 2.98 -2.79
CA LEU A 77 10.88 4.21 -3.54
C LEU A 77 11.20 5.40 -2.63
N GLU A 78 10.48 5.54 -1.52
CA GLU A 78 10.70 6.63 -0.56
C GLU A 78 10.77 6.06 0.86
N ASP A 79 11.94 6.21 1.46
CA ASP A 79 12.16 6.06 2.89
C ASP A 79 12.18 7.48 3.48
N ARG A 80 11.12 7.88 4.21
CA ARG A 80 11.11 9.15 4.95
C ARG A 80 12.23 9.26 6.00
N TYR A 81 13.04 8.22 6.18
CA TYR A 81 14.11 8.12 7.17
C TYR A 81 15.52 8.00 6.56
N GLY A 82 15.68 8.13 5.23
CA GLY A 82 17.00 8.24 4.62
C GLY A 82 17.93 7.05 4.90
N ARG A 83 17.41 5.83 5.06
CA ARG A 83 18.26 4.63 5.20
C ARG A 83 18.85 4.24 3.85
N THR A 84 19.98 4.88 3.52
CA THR A 84 20.89 4.40 2.49
C THR A 84 21.52 3.09 2.96
N LYS A 85 21.61 2.11 2.06
CA LYS A 85 22.38 0.90 2.28
C LYS A 85 23.88 1.21 2.21
#